data_AF-A0AA37SQF3-F1
#
_entry.id   AF-A0AA37SQF3-F1
#
_cell.length_a   1.000
_cell.length_b   1.000
_cell.length_c   1.000
_cell.angle_alpha   90.00
_cell.angle_beta   90.00
_cell.angle_gamma   90.00
#
_symmetry.space_group_name_H-M   'P 1'
#
loop_
_entity.id
_entity.type
_entity.pdbx_description
1 polymer ?
#
loop_
_entity_poly.entity_id
_entity_poly.type
_entity_poly.pdbx_seq_one_letter_code
_entity_poly.pdbx_strand_id
1 'polypeptide(L)'
;MNCTQSEAPYNEFHQLINQEKELLCLLESMKDSINNDWAQINILLNEQVPEDMPAEEKNNMLKVRNADLIRMFESYQSMSDDIKEKLTETEKRDQEMGAQIINLKKELKRIESERMIFFEKSVEESDEKTLNELRALRKKTLNADCH
;
A
#
# COMPACT_ATOMS: atom_id res chain seq x y z
N MET A 1 -1.51 38.97 30.49
CA MET A 1 -2.19 37.70 30.84
C MET A 1 -1.79 36.69 29.77
N ASN A 2 -1.06 35.65 30.16
CA ASN A 2 -0.53 34.64 29.27
C ASN A 2 -1.66 33.74 28.76
N CYS A 3 -1.90 33.78 27.45
CA CYS A 3 -2.69 32.77 26.76
C CYS A 3 -1.80 31.54 26.52
N THR A 4 -1.69 30.65 27.50
CA THR A 4 -1.30 29.27 27.21
C THR A 4 -2.56 28.53 26.76
N GLN A 5 -3.01 28.80 25.53
CA GLN A 5 -3.81 27.80 24.82
C GLN A 5 -2.92 26.56 24.78
N SER A 6 -3.34 25.47 25.42
CA SER A 6 -2.51 24.29 25.59
C SER A 6 -2.05 23.80 24.20
N GLU A 7 -0.77 23.90 23.89
CA GLU A 7 -0.18 23.42 22.62
C GLU A 7 -0.24 21.88 22.51
N ALA A 8 -0.52 21.19 23.63
CA ALA A 8 -0.46 19.74 23.72
C ALA A 8 -1.51 18.97 22.89
N PRO A 9 -2.82 19.31 22.89
CA PRO A 9 -3.82 18.58 22.10
C PRO A 9 -3.62 18.76 20.60
N TYR A 10 -3.20 19.95 20.17
CA TYR A 10 -2.91 20.23 18.76
C TYR A 10 -1.71 19.40 18.26
N ASN A 11 -0.68 19.25 19.10
CA ASN A 11 0.48 18.40 18.80
C ASN A 11 0.12 16.92 18.68
N GLU A 12 -0.74 16.40 19.56
CA GLU A 12 -1.21 15.01 19.50
C GLU A 12 -1.97 14.72 18.18
N PHE A 13 -2.88 15.60 17.80
CA PHE A 13 -3.62 15.46 16.54
C PHE A 13 -2.72 15.52 15.30
N HIS A 14 -1.75 16.43 15.30
CA HIS A 14 -0.73 16.50 14.24
C HIS A 14 0.08 15.21 14.13
N GLN A 15 0.48 14.61 15.25
CA GLN A 15 1.21 13.34 15.26
C GLN A 15 0.36 12.22 14.66
N LEU A 16 -0.91 12.09 15.05
CA LEU A 16 -1.81 11.07 14.53
C LEU A 16 -2.01 11.19 13.00
N ILE A 17 -2.18 12.40 12.47
CA ILE A 17 -2.35 12.58 11.02
C ILE A 17 -1.04 12.31 10.27
N ASN A 18 0.11 12.72 10.81
CA ASN A 18 1.40 12.44 10.18
C ASN A 18 1.66 10.93 10.12
N GLN A 19 1.37 10.21 11.20
CA GLN A 19 1.44 8.74 11.21
C GLN A 19 0.46 8.12 10.21
N GLU A 20 -0.79 8.61 10.12
CA GLU A 20 -1.76 8.18 9.10
C GLU A 20 -1.18 8.37 7.69
N LYS A 21 -0.60 9.53 7.42
CA LYS A 21 0.02 9.86 6.13
C LYS A 21 1.19 8.95 5.81
N GLU A 22 2.11 8.74 6.74
CA GLU A 22 3.27 7.87 6.57
C GLU A 22 2.86 6.43 6.23
N LEU A 23 1.86 5.88 6.93
CA LEU A 23 1.36 4.54 6.66
C LEU A 23 0.67 4.45 5.29
N LEU A 24 -0.09 5.47 4.88
CA LEU A 24 -0.70 5.51 3.55
C LEU A 24 0.36 5.58 2.44
N CYS A 25 1.40 6.40 2.62
CA CYS A 25 2.50 6.48 1.66
C CYS A 25 3.28 5.17 1.58
N LEU A 26 3.51 4.49 2.70
CA LEU A 26 4.15 3.19 2.71
C LEU A 26 3.30 2.14 1.96
N LEU A 27 1.98 2.13 2.18
CA LEU A 27 1.07 1.24 1.44
C LEU A 27 1.09 1.50 -0.08
N GLU A 28 1.12 2.76 -0.49
CA GLU A 28 1.21 3.14 -1.90
C GLU A 28 2.54 2.69 -2.51
N SER A 29 3.65 2.98 -1.85
CA SER A 29 4.99 2.55 -2.26
C SER A 29 5.10 1.03 -2.40
N MET A 30 4.57 0.28 -1.44
CA MET A 30 4.55 -1.19 -1.50
C MET A 30 3.72 -1.70 -2.68
N LYS A 31 2.55 -1.10 -2.92
CA LYS A 31 1.69 -1.46 -4.05
C LYS A 31 2.41 -1.24 -5.39
N ASP A 32 3.12 -0.13 -5.52
CA ASP A 32 3.86 0.17 -6.75
C ASP A 32 5.07 -0.75 -6.91
N SER A 33 5.80 -1.03 -5.83
CA SER A 33 6.91 -1.99 -5.85
C SER A 33 6.46 -3.36 -6.34
N ILE A 34 5.37 -3.91 -5.80
CA ILE A 34 4.92 -5.25 -6.20
C ILE A 34 4.31 -5.28 -7.60
N ASN A 35 3.67 -4.19 -8.03
CA ASN A 35 3.21 -4.03 -9.40
C ASN A 35 4.37 -4.06 -10.39
N ASN A 36 5.47 -3.40 -10.05
CA ASN A 36 6.68 -3.35 -10.86
C ASN A 36 7.34 -4.73 -10.94
N ASP A 37 7.46 -5.44 -9.82
CA ASP A 37 8.03 -6.80 -9.81
C ASP A 37 7.23 -7.75 -10.71
N TRP A 38 5.89 -7.73 -10.61
CA TRP A 38 5.02 -8.51 -11.50
C TRP A 38 5.09 -8.06 -12.96
N ALA A 39 5.23 -6.76 -13.24
CA ALA A 39 5.39 -6.26 -14.60
C ALA A 39 6.69 -6.77 -15.24
N GLN A 40 7.79 -6.84 -14.48
CA GLN A 40 9.06 -7.39 -14.96
C GLN A 40 8.94 -8.89 -15.26
N ILE A 41 8.27 -9.66 -14.38
CA ILE A 41 7.96 -11.06 -14.66
C ILE A 41 7.17 -11.20 -15.97
N ASN A 42 6.13 -10.40 -16.17
CA ASN A 42 5.31 -10.47 -17.38
C ASN A 42 6.12 -10.19 -18.65
N ILE A 43 7.07 -9.25 -18.61
CA ILE A 43 7.98 -8.98 -19.73
C ILE A 43 8.82 -10.22 -20.03
N LEU A 44 9.47 -10.79 -19.02
CA LEU A 44 10.31 -11.99 -19.17
C LEU A 44 9.53 -13.21 -19.66
N LEU A 45 8.32 -13.43 -19.12
CA LEU A 45 7.44 -14.49 -19.58
C LEU A 45 7.09 -14.27 -21.05
N ASN A 46 6.68 -13.05 -21.44
CA ASN A 46 6.28 -12.72 -22.81
C ASN A 46 7.39 -12.98 -23.86
N GLU A 47 8.66 -12.83 -23.47
CA GLU A 47 9.83 -13.08 -24.33
C GLU A 47 10.15 -14.56 -24.52
N GLN A 48 9.69 -15.44 -23.61
CA GLN A 48 9.97 -16.87 -23.64
C GLN A 48 8.77 -17.77 -23.92
N VAL A 49 7.56 -17.19 -24.02
CA VAL A 49 6.40 -17.95 -24.47
C VAL A 49 6.60 -18.38 -25.93
N PRO A 50 6.31 -19.64 -26.29
CA PRO A 50 6.37 -20.10 -27.67
C PRO A 50 5.53 -19.24 -28.62
N GLU A 51 6.02 -19.02 -29.85
CA GLU A 51 5.31 -18.21 -30.87
C GLU A 51 3.97 -18.84 -31.30
N ASP A 52 3.87 -20.16 -31.20
CA ASP A 52 2.68 -20.95 -31.54
C ASP A 52 1.68 -21.09 -30.38
N MET A 53 1.98 -20.53 -29.20
CA MET A 53 1.04 -20.52 -28.08
C MET A 53 -0.25 -19.77 -28.48
N PRO A 54 -1.44 -20.34 -28.20
CA PRO A 54 -2.70 -19.65 -28.40
C PRO A 54 -2.74 -18.29 -27.69
N ALA A 55 -3.19 -17.25 -28.40
CA ALA A 55 -3.21 -15.89 -27.86
C ALA A 55 -4.00 -15.74 -26.55
N GLU A 56 -5.06 -16.55 -26.37
CA GLU A 56 -5.84 -16.57 -25.13
C GLU A 56 -5.04 -17.15 -23.95
N GLU A 57 -4.33 -18.26 -24.18
CA GLU A 57 -3.46 -18.90 -23.19
C GLU A 57 -2.31 -17.96 -22.79
N LYS A 58 -1.66 -17.35 -23.78
CA LYS A 58 -0.63 -16.34 -23.56
C LYS A 58 -1.14 -15.16 -22.74
N ASN A 59 -2.32 -14.63 -23.08
CA ASN A 59 -2.93 -13.54 -22.32
C ASN A 59 -3.26 -13.94 -20.89
N ASN A 60 -3.71 -15.18 -20.66
CA ASN A 60 -3.97 -15.68 -19.31
C ASN A 60 -2.68 -15.77 -18.50
N MET A 61 -1.63 -16.36 -19.06
CA MET A 61 -0.32 -16.46 -18.41
C MET A 61 0.23 -15.08 -18.00
N LEU A 62 0.14 -14.08 -18.89
CA LEU A 62 0.70 -12.74 -18.66
C LEU A 62 -0.16 -11.84 -17.76
N LYS A 63 -1.43 -12.18 -17.52
CA LYS A 63 -2.32 -11.40 -16.64
C LYS A 63 -2.37 -11.96 -15.22
N VAL A 64 -1.98 -13.21 -15.05
CA VAL A 64 -2.05 -13.90 -13.77
C VAL A 64 -0.91 -13.45 -12.87
N ARG A 65 -1.26 -12.91 -11.71
CA ARG A 65 -0.33 -12.59 -10.61
C ARG A 65 -0.35 -13.69 -9.56
N ASN A 66 -0.06 -14.90 -10.02
CA ASN A 66 -0.07 -16.09 -9.19
C ASN A 66 0.95 -17.07 -9.77
N ALA A 67 2.04 -17.28 -9.04
CA ALA A 67 3.12 -18.11 -9.52
C ALA A 67 2.72 -19.59 -9.65
N ASP A 68 1.84 -20.11 -8.79
CA ASP A 68 1.33 -21.47 -8.92
C ASP A 68 0.56 -21.67 -10.22
N LEU A 69 -0.30 -20.73 -10.59
CA LEU A 69 -1.01 -20.78 -11.86
C LEU A 69 -0.05 -20.66 -13.05
N ILE A 70 1.01 -19.84 -12.95
CA ILE A 70 2.04 -19.75 -14.00
C ILE A 70 2.80 -21.09 -14.14
N ARG A 71 3.11 -21.77 -13.03
CA ARG A 71 3.79 -23.08 -13.02
C ARG A 71 2.98 -24.19 -13.69
N MET A 72 1.66 -24.03 -13.79
CA MET A 72 0.76 -25.00 -14.43
C MET A 72 0.79 -24.95 -15.97
N PHE A 73 1.30 -23.87 -16.58
CA PHE A 73 1.41 -23.81 -18.04
C PHE A 73 2.52 -24.75 -18.52
N GLU A 74 2.26 -25.50 -19.61
CA GLU A 74 3.25 -26.44 -20.16
C GLU A 74 4.54 -25.72 -20.59
N SER A 75 4.38 -24.51 -21.15
CA SER A 75 5.49 -23.63 -21.57
C SER A 75 6.44 -23.26 -20.43
N TYR A 76 5.97 -23.27 -19.18
CA TYR A 76 6.81 -22.96 -18.01
C TYR A 76 7.96 -23.97 -17.85
N GLN A 77 7.74 -25.24 -18.20
CA GLN A 77 8.76 -26.29 -18.04
C GLN A 77 9.99 -26.01 -18.92
N SER A 78 9.78 -25.45 -20.11
CA SER A 78 10.83 -25.08 -21.05
C SER A 78 11.54 -23.75 -20.76
N MET A 79 11.07 -22.96 -19.79
CA MET A 79 11.69 -21.68 -19.45
C MET A 79 13.06 -21.86 -18.80
N SER A 80 13.93 -20.87 -18.97
CA SER A 80 15.24 -20.83 -18.30
C SER A 80 15.10 -20.79 -16.78
N ASP A 81 16.09 -21.35 -16.09
CA ASP A 81 16.11 -21.40 -14.62
C ASP A 81 16.09 -19.99 -14.00
N ASP A 82 16.73 -19.01 -14.64
CA ASP A 82 16.70 -17.60 -14.22
C ASP A 82 15.27 -17.05 -14.11
N ILE A 83 14.37 -17.39 -15.03
CA ILE A 83 12.96 -16.94 -14.99
C ILE A 83 12.21 -17.66 -13.86
N LYS A 84 12.47 -18.95 -13.69
CA LYS A 84 11.85 -19.77 -12.63
C LYS A 84 12.26 -19.27 -11.24
N GLU A 85 13.53 -18.93 -11.07
CA GLU A 85 14.06 -18.31 -9.87
C GLU A 85 13.40 -16.94 -9.64
N LYS A 86 13.37 -16.08 -10.66
CA LYS A 86 12.76 -14.75 -10.56
C LYS A 86 11.28 -14.80 -10.18
N LEU A 87 10.53 -15.75 -10.75
CA LEU A 87 9.12 -15.98 -10.41
C LEU A 87 8.96 -16.36 -8.94
N THR A 88 9.84 -17.25 -8.44
CA THR A 88 9.83 -17.71 -7.05
C THR A 88 10.20 -16.60 -6.07
N GLU A 89 11.19 -15.77 -6.41
CA GLU A 89 11.54 -14.58 -5.63
C GLU A 89 10.38 -13.58 -5.56
N THR A 90 9.74 -13.33 -6.70
CA THR A 90 8.62 -12.40 -6.83
C THR A 90 7.43 -12.87 -5.99
N GLU A 91 7.08 -14.15 -6.06
CA GLU A 91 6.04 -14.74 -5.23
C GLU A 91 6.35 -14.61 -3.74
N LYS A 92 7.56 -14.96 -3.31
CA LYS A 92 7.95 -14.85 -1.91
C LYS A 92 7.82 -13.41 -1.42
N ARG A 93 8.27 -12.45 -2.23
CA ARG A 93 8.18 -11.03 -1.91
C ARG A 93 6.72 -10.55 -1.86
N ASP A 94 5.86 -11.02 -2.77
CA ASP A 94 4.42 -10.72 -2.77
C ASP A 94 3.75 -11.23 -1.48
N GLN A 95 4.07 -12.46 -1.06
CA GLN A 95 3.57 -13.04 0.17
C GLN A 95 4.02 -12.25 1.41
N GLU A 96 5.30 -11.89 1.48
CA GLU A 96 5.86 -11.06 2.55
C GLU A 96 5.23 -9.66 2.59
N MET A 97 5.05 -9.02 1.44
CA MET A 97 4.37 -7.73 1.33
C MET A 97 2.90 -7.85 1.74
N GLY A 98 2.20 -8.92 1.37
CA GLY A 98 0.83 -9.19 1.78
C GLY A 98 0.69 -9.23 3.31
N ALA A 99 1.61 -9.90 4.00
CA ALA A 99 1.65 -9.92 5.47
C ALA A 99 1.90 -8.53 6.07
N GLN A 100 2.83 -7.76 5.50
CA GLN A 100 3.13 -6.39 5.92
C GLN A 100 1.92 -5.45 5.71
N ILE A 101 1.24 -5.53 4.56
CA ILE A 101 0.03 -4.74 4.26
C ILE A 101 -1.07 -5.01 5.28
N ILE A 102 -1.25 -6.27 5.71
CA ILE A 102 -2.22 -6.61 6.76
C ILE A 102 -1.89 -5.90 8.07
N ASN A 103 -0.61 -5.85 8.45
CA ASN A 103 -0.18 -5.15 9.66
C ASN A 103 -0.36 -3.63 9.54
N LEU A 104 0.01 -3.03 8.41
CA LEU A 104 -0.21 -1.61 8.16
C LEU A 104 -1.69 -1.22 8.20
N LYS A 105 -2.58 -2.08 7.67
CA LYS A 105 -4.03 -1.88 7.78
C LYS A 105 -4.56 -1.97 9.20
N LYS A 106 -3.94 -2.79 10.07
CA LYS A 106 -4.29 -2.82 11.50
C LYS A 106 -3.86 -1.53 12.19
N GLU A 107 -2.65 -1.05 11.91
CA GLU A 107 -2.15 0.22 12.44
C GLU A 107 -2.99 1.42 11.99
N LEU A 108 -3.40 1.46 10.71
CA LEU A 108 -4.32 2.50 10.23
C LEU A 108 -5.65 2.50 10.97
N LYS A 109 -6.22 1.33 11.28
CA LYS A 109 -7.44 1.22 12.09
C LYS A 109 -7.23 1.71 13.53
N ARG A 110 -6.06 1.44 14.12
CA ARG A 110 -5.71 1.95 15.45
C ARG A 110 -5.66 3.48 15.44
N ILE A 111 -4.93 4.07 14.48
CA ILE A 111 -4.83 5.54 14.34
C ILE A 111 -6.20 6.17 14.08
N GLU A 112 -7.03 5.55 13.23
CA GLU A 112 -8.39 6.01 12.99
C GLU A 112 -9.22 6.05 14.29
N SER A 113 -9.11 5.00 15.11
CA SER A 113 -9.80 4.92 16.41
C SER A 113 -9.31 6.00 17.38
N GLU A 114 -7.99 6.18 17.51
CA GLU A 114 -7.39 7.21 18.36
C GLU A 114 -7.80 8.61 17.92
N ARG A 115 -7.82 8.86 16.62
CA ARG A 115 -8.26 10.13 16.03
C ARG A 115 -9.76 10.39 16.28
N MET A 116 -10.61 9.36 16.21
CA MET A 116 -12.03 9.50 16.52
C MET A 116 -12.24 9.90 17.99
N ILE A 117 -11.53 9.23 18.91
CA ILE A 117 -11.56 9.57 20.35
C ILE A 117 -11.08 11.01 20.58
N PHE A 118 -10.01 11.43 19.89
CA PHE A 118 -9.52 12.81 19.96
C PHE A 118 -10.60 13.81 19.49
N PHE A 119 -11.26 13.52 18.36
CA PHE A 119 -12.32 14.37 17.84
C PHE A 119 -13.53 14.44 18.77
N GLU A 120 -13.96 13.34 19.37
CA GLU A 120 -15.06 13.31 20.33
C GLU A 120 -14.78 14.23 21.52
N LYS A 121 -13.59 14.11 22.14
CA LYS A 121 -13.16 15.01 23.22
C LYS A 121 -13.09 16.47 22.76
N SER A 122 -12.53 16.71 21.58
CA SER A 122 -12.41 18.06 21.03
C SER A 122 -13.76 18.70 20.74
N VAL A 123 -14.77 17.92 20.35
CA VAL A 123 -16.14 18.42 20.12
C VAL A 123 -16.81 18.87 21.42
N GLU A 124 -16.51 18.20 22.54
CA GLU A 124 -17.03 18.60 23.85
C GLU A 124 -16.33 19.86 24.40
N GLU A 125 -15.07 20.07 24.04
CA GLU A 125 -14.20 21.09 24.66
C GLU A 125 -13.90 22.32 23.76
N SER A 126 -14.11 22.22 22.44
CA SER A 126 -13.68 23.24 21.47
C SER A 126 -14.82 23.87 20.68
N ASP A 127 -14.57 25.07 20.15
CA ASP A 127 -15.52 25.75 19.26
C ASP A 127 -15.53 25.16 17.83
N GLU A 128 -16.57 25.49 17.07
CA GLU A 128 -16.74 25.03 15.68
C GLU A 128 -15.57 25.46 14.77
N LYS A 129 -14.97 26.62 15.06
CA LYS A 129 -13.82 27.12 14.31
C LYS A 129 -12.61 26.19 14.46
N THR A 130 -12.28 25.80 15.68
CA THR A 130 -11.17 24.89 15.99
C THR A 130 -11.38 23.53 15.31
N LEU A 131 -12.59 22.98 15.37
CA LEU A 131 -12.92 21.72 14.69
C LEU A 131 -12.75 21.80 13.17
N ASN A 132 -13.11 22.94 12.57
CA ASN A 132 -12.93 23.16 11.13
C ASN A 132 -11.45 23.30 10.75
N GLU A 133 -10.64 23.94 11.59
CA GLU A 133 -9.18 24.02 11.40
C GLU A 133 -8.53 22.64 11.45
N LEU A 134 -8.90 21.79 12.42
CA LEU A 134 -8.41 20.41 12.53
C LEU A 134 -8.79 19.57 11.30
N ARG A 135 -10.03 19.69 10.81
CA ARG A 135 -10.47 19.02 9.57
C ARG A 135 -9.69 19.49 8.34
N ALA A 136 -9.47 20.80 8.22
CA ALA A 136 -8.72 21.38 7.11
C ALA A 136 -7.24 20.93 7.13
N LEU A 137 -6.62 20.90 8.32
CA LEU A 137 -5.28 20.38 8.52
C LEU A 137 -5.17 18.93 8.07
N ARG A 138 -6.08 18.05 8.52
CA ARG A 138 -6.10 16.65 8.09
C ARG A 138 -6.14 16.53 6.58
N LYS A 139 -7.10 17.20 5.94
CA LYS A 139 -7.26 17.16 4.48
C LYS A 139 -5.98 17.61 3.78
N LYS A 140 -5.36 18.69 4.27
CA LYS A 140 -4.10 19.21 3.71
C LYS A 140 -2.97 18.19 3.83
N THR A 141 -2.77 17.60 5.00
CA THR A 141 -1.67 16.65 5.24
C THR A 141 -1.86 15.36 4.44
N LEU A 142 -3.07 14.81 4.40
CA LEU A 142 -3.34 13.56 3.67
C LEU A 142 -3.18 13.72 2.16
N ASN A 143 -3.54 14.89 1.62
CA ASN A 143 -3.43 15.21 0.21
C ASN A 143 -2.03 15.69 -0.22
N ALA A 144 -1.10 15.89 0.71
CA ALA A 144 0.28 16.19 0.34
C ALA A 144 0.87 15.00 -0.42
N ASP A 145 1.81 15.23 -1.33
CA ASP A 145 2.44 14.13 -2.06
C ASP A 145 3.21 13.21 -1.11
N CYS A 146 3.20 11.90 -1.40
CA CYS A 146 4.18 10.99 -0.84
C CYS A 146 5.51 11.27 -1.54
N HIS A 147 6.53 11.63 -0.76
CA HIS A 147 7.82 12.18 -1.23
C HIS A 147 8.44 11.46 -2.43
#